data_AF-A0A316M2N1-F1
#
_entry.id   AF-A0A316M2N1-F1
#
_cell.length_a   1.000
_cell.length_b   1.000
_cell.length_c   1.000
_cell.angle_alpha   90.00
_cell.angle_beta   90.00
_cell.angle_gamma   90.00
#
_symmetry.space_group_name_H-M   'P 1'
#
loop_
_entity.id
_entity.type
_entity.pdbx_description
1 polymer ?
#
loop_
_entity_poly.entity_id
_entity_poly.type
_entity_poly.pdbx_seq_one_letter_code
_entity_poly.pdbx_strand_id
1 'polypeptide(L)' 'MYWQKRFDRENPDQAIEDKILEIHNTNKDYGYRRIYGELRNQGFIVNKKKVQRIMQKLNLQV' A
#
# COMPACT_ATOMS: atom_id res chain seq x y z
N MET A 1 3.12 -14.99 26.84
CA MET A 1 3.81 -13.66 26.87
C MET A 1 3.03 -12.66 26.01
N TYR A 2 2.81 -11.43 26.46
CA TYR A 2 1.90 -10.43 25.83
C TYR A 2 2.16 -10.18 24.32
N TRP A 3 3.38 -10.39 23.84
CA TRP A 3 3.76 -10.19 22.45
C TRP A 3 3.30 -11.28 21.46
N GLN A 4 3.01 -12.50 21.93
CA GLN A 4 2.70 -13.66 21.08
C GLN A 4 1.26 -13.59 20.59
N LYS A 5 0.37 -12.95 21.36
CA LYS A 5 -1.03 -12.69 20.99
C LYS A 5 -1.19 -11.64 19.87
N ARG A 6 -0.10 -11.12 19.28
CA ARG A 6 -0.16 -10.14 18.17
C ARG A 6 -0.06 -10.78 16.79
N PHE A 7 0.34 -12.05 16.70
CA PHE A 7 0.42 -12.76 15.41
C PHE A 7 -0.96 -13.00 14.79
N ASP A 8 -2.00 -13.15 15.62
CA ASP A 8 -3.37 -13.41 15.15
C ASP A 8 -4.13 -12.13 14.71
N ARG A 9 -3.46 -10.97 14.65
CA ARG A 9 -4.12 -9.71 14.25
C ARG A 9 -4.18 -9.62 12.73
N GLU A 10 -5.36 -9.29 12.22
CA GLU A 10 -5.55 -8.96 10.81
C GLU A 10 -4.68 -7.76 10.42
N ASN A 11 -4.20 -7.77 9.17
CA ASN A 11 -3.35 -6.71 8.64
C ASN A 11 -4.21 -5.44 8.43
N PRO A 12 -4.03 -4.37 9.22
CA PRO A 12 -4.82 -3.14 9.06
C PRO A 12 -4.52 -2.42 7.73
N ASP A 13 -3.42 -2.78 7.07
CA ASP A 13 -2.98 -2.16 5.83
C ASP A 13 -3.51 -2.88 4.58
N GLN A 14 -4.23 -4.00 4.74
CA GLN A 14 -4.72 -4.84 3.64
C GLN A 14 -5.52 -4.03 2.60
N ALA A 15 -6.44 -3.18 3.07
CA ALA A 15 -7.26 -2.34 2.18
C ALA A 15 -6.42 -1.36 1.33
N ILE A 16 -5.29 -0.87 1.85
CA ILE A 16 -4.39 0.03 1.12
C ILE A 16 -3.53 -0.79 0.14
N GLU A 17 -3.08 -1.99 0.54
CA GLU A 17 -2.34 -2.91 -0.33
C GLU A 17 -3.19 -3.28 -1.57
N ASP A 18 -4.46 -3.61 -1.37
CA ASP A 18 -5.39 -3.98 -2.45
C ASP A 18 -5.62 -2.81 -3.42
N LYS A 19 -5.81 -1.59 -2.90
CA LYS A 19 -5.95 -0.39 -3.74
C LYS A 19 -4.68 -0.07 -4.54
N ILE A 20 -3.51 -0.24 -3.95
CA ILE A 20 -2.23 -0.05 -4.66
C ILE A 20 -2.13 -1.05 -5.82
N LEU A 21 -2.50 -2.31 -5.61
CA LEU A 21 -2.53 -3.34 -6.65
C LEU A 21 -3.53 -3.00 -7.76
N GLU A 22 -4.72 -2.54 -7.41
CA GLU A 22 -5.75 -2.11 -8.39
C GLU A 22 -5.25 -0.97 -9.28
N ILE A 23 -4.65 0.07 -8.68
CA ILE A 23 -4.09 1.21 -9.42
C ILE A 23 -2.93 0.76 -10.30
N HIS A 24 -2.04 -0.10 -9.80
CA HIS A 24 -0.89 -0.60 -10.55
C HIS A 24 -1.30 -1.52 -11.71
N ASN A 25 -2.32 -2.38 -11.52
CA ASN A 25 -2.86 -3.22 -12.59
C ASN A 25 -3.50 -2.37 -13.70
N THR A 26 -4.14 -1.27 -13.34
CA THR A 26 -4.70 -0.31 -14.30
C THR A 26 -3.59 0.45 -15.04
N ASN A 27 -2.51 0.80 -14.33
CA ASN A 27 -1.38 1.57 -14.87
C ASN A 27 -0.03 0.94 -14.49
N LYS A 28 0.44 0.00 -15.32
CA LYS A 28 1.63 -0.81 -15.04
C LYS A 28 2.93 0.00 -14.89
N ASP A 29 3.01 1.16 -15.54
CA ASP A 29 4.18 2.06 -15.49
C ASP A 29 4.17 3.01 -14.29
N TYR A 30 3.20 2.90 -13.38
CA TYR A 30 3.10 3.81 -12.25
C TYR A 30 4.05 3.42 -11.13
N GLY A 31 5.09 4.26 -10.96
CA GLY A 31 5.90 4.28 -9.76
C GLY A 31 5.17 4.89 -8.55
N TYR A 32 5.78 4.75 -7.37
CA TYR A 32 5.14 5.07 -6.09
C TYR A 32 4.63 6.51 -5.93
N ARG A 33 5.25 7.49 -6.61
CA ARG A 33 4.78 8.88 -6.58
C ARG A 33 3.43 9.05 -7.27
N ARG A 34 3.21 8.36 -8.39
CA ARG A 34 1.95 8.42 -9.14
C ARG A 34 0.84 7.69 -8.39
N ILE A 35 1.16 6.50 -7.85
CA ILE A 35 0.22 5.76 -6.99
C ILE A 35 -0.18 6.58 -5.76
N TYR A 36 0.77 7.25 -5.09
CA TYR A 36 0.46 8.15 -3.98
C TYR A 36 -0.49 9.29 -4.37
N GLY A 37 -0.32 9.86 -5.58
CA GLY A 37 -1.22 10.88 -6.12
C GLY A 37 -2.63 10.33 -6.34
N GLU A 38 -2.76 9.18 -6.99
CA GLU A 38 -4.04 8.50 -7.23
C GLU A 38 -4.78 8.14 -5.94
N LEU A 39 -4.06 7.60 -4.95
CA LEU A 39 -4.64 7.31 -3.64
C LEU A 39 -5.21 8.57 -2.99
N ARG A 40 -4.53 9.71 -3.15
CA ARG A 40 -5.01 10.98 -2.61
C ARG A 40 -6.19 11.55 -3.39
N ASN A 41 -6.22 11.36 -4.71
CA ASN A 41 -7.38 11.71 -5.55
C ASN A 41 -8.62 10.89 -5.18
N GLN A 42 -8.42 9.63 -4.78
CA GLN A 42 -9.48 8.75 -4.27
C GLN A 42 -9.86 9.04 -2.80
N GLY A 43 -9.23 10.01 -2.14
CA GLY A 43 -9.54 10.41 -0.76
C GLY A 43 -8.79 9.66 0.33
N PHE A 44 -7.84 8.78 0.00
CA PHE A 44 -7.04 8.08 1.00
C PHE A 44 -5.98 8.99 1.61
N ILE A 45 -6.05 9.19 2.93
CA ILE A 45 -5.04 9.91 3.70
C ILE A 45 -3.96 8.92 4.16
N VAL A 46 -3.07 8.56 3.25
CA VAL A 46 -1.91 7.71 3.52
C VAL A 46 -0.63 8.52 3.47
N ASN A 47 0.41 8.11 4.18
CA ASN A 47 1.72 8.75 4.08
C ASN A 47 2.49 8.21 2.86
N LYS A 48 3.18 9.08 2.12
CA LYS A 48 4.08 8.70 1.02
C LYS A 48 5.06 7.59 1.40
N LYS A 49 5.63 7.61 2.62
CA LYS A 49 6.56 6.55 3.10
C LYS A 49 5.87 5.18 3.21
N LYS A 50 4.59 5.16 3.59
CA LYS A 50 3.80 3.93 3.73
C LYS A 50 3.54 3.31 2.36
N VAL A 51 3.12 4.12 1.39
CA VAL A 51 2.94 3.69 -0.01
C VAL A 51 4.25 3.11 -0.58
N GLN A 52 5.37 3.78 -0.32
CA GLN A 52 6.69 3.31 -0.78
C GLN A 52 7.07 1.96 -0.17
N ARG A 53 6.89 1.75 1.15
CA ARG A 53 7.16 0.46 1.79
C ARG A 53 6.25 -0.66 1.27
N ILE A 54 4.98 -0.36 1.03
CA ILE A 54 4.02 -1.34 0.51
C ILE A 54 4.42 -1.76 -0.91
N MET A 55 4.76 -0.82 -1.79
CA MET A 55 5.25 -1.16 -3.13
C MET A 55 6.53 -2.00 -3.09
N GLN A 56 7.45 -1.71 -2.15
CA GLN A 56 8.65 -2.52 -1.94
C GLN A 56 8.32 -3.93 -1.47
N LYS A 57 7.42 -4.06 -0.48
CA LYS A 57 6.93 -5.36 0.03
C LYS A 57 6.29 -6.20 -1.08
N LEU A 58 5.55 -5.56 -1.98
CA LEU A 58 4.86 -6.20 -3.11
C LEU A 58 5.77 -6.37 -4.35
N ASN A 59 7.03 -5.95 -4.29
CA ASN A 59 7.98 -5.94 -5.42
C ASN A 59 7.45 -5.21 -6.68
N LEU A 60 6.60 -4.20 -6.49
CA LEU A 60 6.03 -3.38 -7.57
C LEU A 60 6.90 -2.16 -7.91
N GLN A 61 8.11 -2.09 -7.35
CA GLN A 61 8.98 -0.94 -7.54
C GLN A 61 9.50 -0.92 -8.99
N VAL A 62 8.98 0.03 -9.76
CA VAL A 62 9.53 0.48 -11.05
C VAL A 62 10.65 1.48 -10.83
#